data_AF-A0A378L564-F1
#
_entry.id   AF-A0A378L564-F1
#
_cell.length_a   1.000
_cell.length_b   1.000
_cell.length_c   1.000
_cell.angle_alpha   90.00
_cell.angle_beta   90.00
_cell.angle_gamma   90.00
#
_symmetry.space_group_name_H-M   'P 1'
#
loop_
_entity.id
_entity.type
_entity.pdbx_description
1 polymer ?
#
loop_
_entity_poly.entity_id
_entity_poly.type
_entity_poly.pdbx_seq_one_letter_code
_entity_poly.pdbx_strand_id
1 'polypeptide(L)'
;MKKILVSLMFLFAGQTGATPYCNGIHTWHNVNSKEGQWNITLRTISQEGSFSDSVCNSINSALLSPESTFIYGFGFSRDADFDIAYTLTAVRQDPAFESRACVFVITAKGPAQPDITALSYHGAVCEWTRIPG
;
A
#
# COMPACT_ATOMS: atom_id res chain seq x y z
N MET A 1 -6.05 -60.28 5.49
CA MET A 1 -6.94 -59.10 5.37
C MET A 1 -6.06 -57.86 5.20
N LYS A 2 -6.00 -57.29 3.98
CA LYS A 2 -5.13 -56.16 3.61
C LYS A 2 -5.74 -54.85 4.14
N LYS A 3 -4.99 -54.09 4.96
CA LYS A 3 -5.37 -52.74 5.40
C LYS A 3 -5.01 -51.75 4.28
N ILE A 4 -6.02 -51.12 3.68
CA ILE A 4 -5.83 -50.05 2.70
C ILE A 4 -5.72 -48.74 3.48
N LEU A 5 -4.55 -48.11 3.43
CA LEU A 5 -4.30 -46.79 3.97
C LEU A 5 -4.66 -45.77 2.89
N VAL A 6 -5.73 -45.00 3.08
CA VAL A 6 -6.10 -43.89 2.19
C VAL A 6 -5.45 -42.62 2.74
N SER A 7 -4.37 -42.16 2.10
CA SER A 7 -3.79 -40.84 2.37
C SER A 7 -4.68 -39.76 1.77
N LEU A 8 -5.25 -38.92 2.64
CA LEU A 8 -6.05 -37.76 2.26
C LEU A 8 -5.11 -36.64 1.81
N MET A 9 -5.06 -36.38 0.51
CA MET A 9 -4.28 -35.29 -0.08
C MET A 9 -5.07 -33.99 0.08
N PHE A 10 -4.72 -33.17 1.07
CA PHE A 10 -5.27 -31.82 1.22
C PHE A 10 -4.75 -30.94 0.08
N LEU A 11 -5.63 -30.61 -0.87
CA LEU A 11 -5.43 -29.55 -1.84
C LEU A 11 -5.42 -28.20 -1.11
N PHE A 12 -4.23 -27.66 -0.85
CA PHE A 12 -4.08 -26.24 -0.55
C PHE A 12 -4.38 -25.44 -1.82
N ALA A 13 -5.61 -24.97 -1.96
CA ALA A 13 -5.93 -23.91 -2.89
C ALA A 13 -5.24 -22.63 -2.41
N GLY A 14 -4.07 -22.33 -2.96
CA GLY A 14 -3.44 -21.02 -2.79
C GLY A 14 -4.34 -19.97 -3.42
N GLN A 15 -4.94 -19.10 -2.61
CA GLN A 15 -5.65 -17.93 -3.11
C GLN A 15 -4.64 -16.96 -3.70
N THR A 16 -4.56 -16.89 -5.03
CA THR A 16 -3.91 -15.77 -5.71
C THR A 16 -4.81 -14.55 -5.52
N GLY A 17 -4.44 -13.64 -4.61
CA GLY A 17 -5.21 -12.42 -4.36
C GLY A 17 -5.17 -11.52 -5.60
N ALA A 18 -6.23 -11.54 -6.41
CA ALA A 18 -6.39 -10.61 -7.52
C ALA A 18 -6.49 -9.18 -6.96
N THR A 19 -5.74 -8.23 -7.54
CA THR A 19 -5.86 -6.81 -7.19
C THR A 19 -7.28 -6.30 -7.50
N PRO A 20 -7.86 -5.42 -6.66
CA PRO A 20 -9.18 -4.86 -6.95
C PRO A 20 -9.18 -4.12 -8.30
N TYR A 21 -10.26 -4.24 -9.07
CA TYR A 21 -10.44 -3.46 -10.30
C TYR A 21 -11.30 -2.23 -10.00
N CYS A 22 -10.67 -1.05 -10.04
CA CYS A 22 -11.36 0.23 -9.97
C CYS A 22 -11.05 1.03 -11.24
N ASN A 23 -12.09 1.59 -11.87
CA ASN A 23 -11.92 2.31 -13.12
C ASN A 23 -10.99 3.52 -12.93
N GLY A 24 -9.94 3.61 -13.76
CA GLY A 24 -8.95 4.70 -13.68
C GLY A 24 -7.86 4.51 -12.63
N ILE A 25 -7.83 3.39 -11.89
CA ILE A 25 -6.75 3.05 -10.96
C ILE A 25 -5.73 2.15 -11.66
N HIS A 26 -4.46 2.50 -11.54
CA HIS A 26 -3.37 1.88 -12.29
C HIS A 26 -2.36 1.12 -11.44
N THR A 27 -2.20 1.50 -10.17
CA THR A 27 -1.30 0.82 -9.23
C THR A 27 -1.98 0.60 -7.89
N TRP A 28 -1.57 -0.45 -7.17
CA TRP A 28 -2.10 -0.81 -5.86
C TRP A 28 -0.97 -1.02 -4.87
N HIS A 29 -1.22 -0.61 -3.62
CA HIS A 29 -0.22 -0.62 -2.55
C HIS A 29 -0.84 -1.17 -1.27
N ASN A 30 -0.07 -1.98 -0.56
CA ASN A 30 -0.41 -2.50 0.75
C ASN A 30 0.47 -1.82 1.80
N VAL A 31 -0.16 -1.18 2.78
CA VAL A 31 0.52 -0.49 3.87
C VAL A 31 0.17 -1.19 5.17
N ASN A 32 1.20 -1.62 5.89
CA ASN A 32 1.06 -2.37 7.13
C ASN A 32 1.78 -1.63 8.26
N SER A 33 1.18 -1.62 9.44
CA SER A 33 1.84 -1.19 10.66
C SER A 33 2.41 -2.42 11.35
N LYS A 34 3.73 -2.43 11.63
CA LYS A 34 4.33 -3.46 12.50
C LYS A 34 4.01 -3.19 13.97
N GLU A 35 3.82 -1.93 14.34
CA GLU A 35 3.55 -1.49 15.69
C GLU A 35 2.89 -0.10 15.72
N GLY A 36 2.00 0.12 16.69
CA GLY A 36 1.35 1.41 16.92
C GLY A 36 0.26 1.76 15.89
N GLN A 37 -0.51 2.78 16.25
CA GLN A 37 -1.56 3.35 15.40
C GLN A 37 -1.00 4.55 14.63
N TRP A 38 -1.36 4.69 13.36
CA TRP A 38 -0.83 5.72 12.48
C TRP A 38 -1.95 6.44 11.75
N ASN A 39 -1.83 7.76 11.61
CA ASN A 39 -2.67 8.52 10.70
C ASN A 39 -1.93 8.67 9.37
N ILE A 40 -2.52 8.11 8.31
CA ILE A 40 -2.00 8.16 6.95
C ILE A 40 -2.64 9.32 6.21
N THR A 41 -1.84 10.01 5.40
CA THR A 41 -2.29 11.03 4.45
C THR A 41 -1.64 10.79 3.09
N LEU A 42 -2.46 10.82 2.04
CA LEU A 42 -2.05 10.73 0.64
C LEU A 42 -2.16 12.11 -0.02
N ARG A 43 -1.13 12.55 -0.75
CA ARG A 43 -1.13 13.85 -1.44
C ARG A 43 -0.35 13.77 -2.75
N THR A 44 -0.92 14.30 -3.83
CA THR A 44 -0.21 14.50 -5.09
C THR A 44 0.75 15.69 -5.00
N ILE A 45 1.84 15.66 -5.78
CA ILE A 45 2.85 16.73 -5.85
C ILE A 45 2.91 17.37 -7.24
N SER A 46 3.06 16.57 -8.31
CA SER A 46 3.34 17.09 -9.67
C SER A 46 2.13 17.11 -10.59
N GLN A 47 1.37 16.02 -10.65
CA GLN A 47 0.22 15.86 -11.54
C GLN A 47 -1.06 15.53 -10.77
N GLU A 48 -2.20 15.87 -11.36
CA GLU A 48 -3.49 15.43 -10.86
C GLU A 48 -3.56 13.90 -10.86
N GLY A 49 -4.00 13.36 -9.73
CA GLY A 49 -4.16 11.94 -9.53
C GLY A 49 -5.26 11.71 -8.50
N SER A 50 -5.75 10.48 -8.45
CA SER A 50 -6.79 10.06 -7.53
C SER A 50 -6.30 8.89 -6.70
N PHE A 51 -6.83 8.77 -5.50
CA PHE A 51 -6.59 7.59 -4.67
C PHE A 51 -7.92 6.91 -4.38
N SER A 52 -7.91 5.58 -4.37
CA SER A 52 -9.10 4.79 -4.04
C SER A 52 -8.79 3.67 -3.07
N ASP A 53 -9.75 3.33 -2.22
CA ASP A 53 -9.70 2.10 -1.41
C ASP A 53 -10.01 0.86 -2.28
N SER A 54 -9.92 -0.33 -1.69
CA SER A 54 -10.18 -1.60 -2.37
C SER A 54 -11.62 -1.79 -2.83
N VAL A 55 -12.56 -0.93 -2.43
CA VAL A 55 -13.96 -0.94 -2.86
C VAL A 55 -14.30 0.27 -3.74
N CYS A 56 -13.28 0.94 -4.27
CA CYS A 56 -13.36 2.05 -5.22
C CYS A 56 -13.95 3.36 -4.69
N ASN A 57 -13.92 3.59 -3.37
CA ASN A 57 -14.21 4.92 -2.82
C ASN A 57 -12.99 5.81 -2.89
N SER A 58 -13.20 7.11 -3.11
CA SER A 58 -12.13 8.11 -3.01
C SER A 58 -11.63 8.22 -1.57
N ILE A 59 -10.31 8.22 -1.40
CA ILE A 59 -9.67 8.32 -0.09
C ILE A 59 -8.49 9.29 -0.16
N ASN A 60 -8.16 9.94 0.95
CA ASN A 60 -6.95 10.76 1.06
C ASN A 60 -6.26 10.63 2.42
N SER A 61 -6.86 9.85 3.31
CA SER A 61 -6.36 9.58 4.66
C SER A 61 -6.99 8.30 5.20
N ALA A 62 -6.30 7.67 6.13
CA ALA A 62 -6.79 6.49 6.84
C ALA A 62 -6.14 6.38 8.22
N LEU A 63 -6.84 5.72 9.15
CA LEU A 63 -6.19 5.21 10.35
C LEU A 63 -5.66 3.81 10.05
N LEU A 64 -4.39 3.58 10.35
CA LEU A 64 -3.73 2.30 10.19
C LEU A 64 -3.35 1.75 11.55
N SER A 65 -3.79 0.51 11.78
CA SER A 65 -3.54 -0.26 12.98
C SER A 65 -2.69 -1.49 12.66
N PRO A 66 -2.00 -2.12 13.62
CA PRO A 66 -1.28 -3.37 13.37
C PRO A 66 -2.18 -4.55 12.95
N GLU A 67 -3.48 -4.46 13.23
CA GLU A 67 -4.47 -5.51 12.96
C GLU A 67 -5.07 -5.43 11.54
N SER A 68 -4.78 -4.37 10.79
CA SER A 68 -5.35 -4.14 9.47
C SER A 68 -4.29 -3.72 8.45
N THR A 69 -4.49 -4.17 7.21
CA THR A 69 -3.74 -3.66 6.06
C THR A 69 -4.51 -2.52 5.44
N PHE A 70 -3.89 -1.35 5.32
CA PHE A 70 -4.44 -0.29 4.51
C PHE A 70 -4.06 -0.52 3.04
N ILE A 71 -5.07 -0.75 2.21
CA ILE A 71 -4.90 -0.96 0.77
C ILE A 71 -5.39 0.29 0.05
N TYR A 72 -4.52 0.87 -0.78
CA TYR A 72 -4.92 1.99 -1.64
C TYR A 72 -4.41 1.80 -3.06
N GLY A 73 -5.21 2.28 -4.00
CA GLY A 73 -4.87 2.41 -5.39
C GLY A 73 -4.53 3.85 -5.76
N PHE A 74 -3.63 4.04 -6.73
CA PHE A 74 -3.35 5.33 -7.34
C PHE A 74 -3.77 5.33 -8.81
N GLY A 75 -4.53 6.35 -9.19
CA GLY A 75 -5.01 6.61 -10.53
C GLY A 75 -4.49 7.93 -11.08
N PHE A 76 -4.36 7.99 -12.40
CA PHE A 76 -3.89 9.16 -13.15
C PHE A 76 -4.49 9.10 -14.56
N SER A 77 -4.44 10.20 -15.31
CA SER A 77 -4.98 10.24 -16.68
C SER A 77 -4.23 9.27 -17.61
N ARG A 78 -4.92 8.69 -18.60
CA ARG A 78 -4.27 7.84 -19.62
C ARG A 78 -3.25 8.59 -20.47
N ASP A 79 -3.39 9.91 -20.55
CA ASP A 79 -2.50 10.79 -21.30
C ASP A 79 -1.35 11.34 -20.43
N ALA A 80 -1.16 10.80 -19.22
CA ALA A 80 -0.03 11.19 -18.38
C ALA A 80 1.29 10.79 -19.04
N ASP A 81 2.25 11.72 -19.03
CA ASP A 81 3.63 11.54 -19.46
C ASP A 81 4.49 10.75 -18.45
N PHE A 82 3.86 10.23 -17.38
CA PHE A 82 4.47 9.55 -16.24
C PHE A 82 5.30 10.46 -15.31
N ASP A 83 5.17 11.78 -15.38
CA ASP A 83 5.69 12.72 -14.37
C ASP A 83 4.81 12.70 -13.10
N ILE A 84 4.64 11.51 -12.55
CA ILE A 84 3.83 11.23 -11.37
C ILE A 84 4.73 11.37 -10.14
N ALA A 85 4.29 12.20 -9.20
CA ALA A 85 4.86 12.26 -7.86
C ALA A 85 3.73 12.46 -6.84
N TYR A 86 3.74 11.65 -5.79
CA TYR A 86 2.84 11.78 -4.65
C TYR A 86 3.51 11.30 -3.37
N THR A 87 2.94 11.65 -2.22
CA THR A 87 3.42 11.22 -0.91
C THR A 87 2.41 10.35 -0.20
N LEU A 88 2.90 9.35 0.52
CA LEU A 88 2.22 8.77 1.67
C LEU A 88 2.95 9.22 2.94
N THR A 89 2.25 9.95 3.78
CA THR A 89 2.76 10.39 5.09
C THR A 89 2.00 9.65 6.18
N ALA A 90 2.70 8.91 7.03
CA ALA A 90 2.15 8.24 8.19
C ALA A 90 2.72 8.88 9.45
N VAL A 91 1.85 9.39 10.33
CA VAL A 91 2.24 9.99 11.62
C VAL A 91 1.69 9.15 12.76
N ARG A 92 2.57 8.69 13.65
CA ARG A 92 2.19 7.84 14.77
C ARG A 92 1.31 8.59 15.76
N GLN A 93 0.24 7.94 16.19
CA GLN A 93 -0.68 8.42 17.21
C GLN A 93 -0.14 8.05 18.59
N ASP A 94 0.93 8.72 19.02
CA ASP A 94 1.40 8.61 20.41
C ASP A 94 1.05 9.89 21.19
N PRO A 95 0.76 9.80 22.49
CA PRO A 95 0.59 10.97 23.37
C PRO A 95 1.91 11.70 23.67
N ALA A 96 3.04 11.24 23.12
CA ALA A 96 4.35 11.82 23.31
C ALA A 96 4.51 13.15 22.55
N PHE A 97 5.40 14.02 23.04
CA PHE A 97 5.68 15.34 22.46
C PHE A 97 6.30 15.27 21.05
N GLU A 98 7.00 14.18 20.72
CA GLU A 98 7.62 13.97 19.41
C GLU A 98 6.89 12.86 18.64
N SER A 99 6.13 13.23 17.60
CA SER A 99 5.50 12.25 16.74
C SER A 99 6.54 11.57 15.85
N ARG A 100 6.52 10.23 15.82
CA ARG A 100 7.25 9.44 14.81
C ARG A 100 6.53 9.56 13.47
N ALA A 101 7.28 9.66 12.38
CA ALA A 101 6.70 9.75 11.06
C ALA A 101 7.47 8.93 10.02
N CYS A 102 6.71 8.36 9.08
CA CYS A 102 7.20 7.84 7.83
C CYS A 102 6.68 8.69 6.69
N VAL A 103 7.57 9.15 5.82
CA VAL A 103 7.19 9.82 4.56
C VAL A 103 7.72 8.98 3.41
N PHE A 104 6.83 8.49 2.58
CA PHE A 104 7.17 7.85 1.33
C PHE A 104 6.92 8.86 0.22
N VAL A 105 7.94 9.11 -0.59
CA VAL A 105 7.80 9.84 -1.85
C VAL A 105 7.75 8.80 -2.95
N ILE A 106 6.61 8.72 -3.63
CA ILE A 106 6.36 7.76 -4.70
C ILE A 106 6.38 8.50 -6.02
N THR A 107 7.28 8.08 -6.91
CA THR A 107 7.34 8.58 -8.28
C THR A 107 7.33 7.42 -9.28
N ALA A 108 7.21 7.75 -10.57
CA ALA A 108 7.36 6.79 -11.65
C ALA A 108 8.63 7.10 -12.46
N LYS A 109 9.53 6.11 -12.60
CA LYS A 109 10.66 6.17 -13.56
C LYS A 109 10.27 5.70 -14.95
N GLY A 110 9.07 5.14 -15.09
CA GLY A 110 8.50 4.66 -16.33
C GLY A 110 7.32 3.71 -16.10
N PRO A 111 6.75 3.15 -17.18
CA PRO A 111 5.64 2.20 -17.07
C PRO A 111 6.01 1.01 -16.19
N ALA A 112 5.18 0.74 -15.17
CA ALA A 112 5.36 -0.33 -14.19
C ALA A 112 6.70 -0.29 -13.41
N GLN A 113 7.38 0.86 -13.38
CA GLN A 113 8.65 1.07 -12.68
C GLN A 113 8.49 2.18 -11.64
N PRO A 114 7.97 1.87 -10.44
CA PRO A 114 7.91 2.84 -9.36
C PRO A 114 9.32 3.13 -8.82
N ASP A 115 9.52 4.36 -8.40
CA ASP A 115 10.69 4.78 -7.64
C ASP A 115 10.22 5.37 -6.32
N ILE A 116 10.51 4.67 -5.22
CA ILE A 116 10.00 5.03 -3.90
C ILE A 116 11.18 5.34 -2.99
N THR A 117 11.15 6.53 -2.41
CA THR A 117 12.05 6.92 -1.33
C THR A 117 11.29 6.92 -0.02
N ALA A 118 11.82 6.22 0.99
CA ALA A 118 11.27 6.21 2.34
C ALA A 118 12.14 7.09 3.26
N LEU A 119 11.48 7.97 4.02
CA LEU A 119 12.10 8.87 4.98
C LEU A 119 11.56 8.56 6.38
N SER A 120 12.49 8.39 7.31
CA SER A 120 12.23 8.03 8.70
C SER A 120 12.51 9.20 9.63
N TYR A 121 11.55 9.53 10.49
CA TYR A 121 11.66 10.63 11.46
C TYR A 121 11.45 10.15 12.89
N HIS A 122 12.23 10.73 13.82
CA HIS A 122 12.17 10.47 15.26
C HIS A 122 12.19 8.96 15.62
N GLY A 123 13.04 8.19 14.93
CA GLY A 123 13.21 6.75 15.17
C GLY A 123 12.12 5.85 14.57
N ALA A 124 11.26 6.37 13.69
CA ALA A 124 10.42 5.53 12.84
C ALA A 124 11.28 4.62 11.95
N VAL A 125 10.80 3.42 11.63
CA VAL A 125 11.42 2.52 10.65
C VAL A 125 10.46 2.39 9.47
N CYS A 126 10.88 2.89 8.30
CA CYS A 126 10.03 3.03 7.14
C CYS A 126 10.66 2.25 5.98
N GLU A 127 9.98 1.19 5.55
CA GLU A 127 10.49 0.26 4.56
C GLU A 127 9.47 0.09 3.44
N TRP A 128 9.95 -0.17 2.23
CA TRP A 128 9.10 -0.54 1.11
C TRP A 128 9.74 -1.69 0.35
N THR A 129 8.90 -2.46 -0.32
CA THR A 129 9.34 -3.50 -1.26
C THR A 129 8.32 -3.62 -2.38
N ARG A 130 8.79 -4.06 -3.56
CA ARG A 130 7.92 -4.36 -4.68
C ARG A 130 7.37 -5.78 -4.51
N ILE A 131 6.05 -5.92 -4.50
CA ILE A 131 5.38 -7.22 -4.54
C ILE A 131 5.28 -7.65 -6.02
N PRO A 132 5.88 -8.78 -6.43
CA PRO A 132 5.71 -9.31 -7.79
C PRO A 132 4.24 -9.66 -8.06
N GLY A 133 3.78 -9.35 -9.26
CA GLY A 133 2.47 -9.75 -9.80
C GLY A 133 2.62 -10.78 -10.91
#